data_AF-A0A535CF10-F1
#
_entry.id   AF-A0A535CF10-F1
#
_cell.length_a   1.000
_cell.length_b   1.000
_cell.length_c   1.000
_cell.angle_alpha   90.00
_cell.angle_beta   90.00
_cell.angle_gamma   90.00
#
_symmetry.space_group_name_H-M   'P 1'
#
loop_
_entity.id
_entity.type
_entity.pdbx_description
1 polymer ?
#
loop_
_entity_poly.entity_id
_entity_poly.type
_entity_poly.pdbx_seq_one_letter_code
_entity_poly.pdbx_strand_id
1 'polypeptide(L)'
;MTATQIDRGSTETTTVYTEGPDLVMERVFDAPRELIWKVMTDPERITNWWGPHGYTTTVEEMDVRPGGRWRFIQHTTAGEDIPFKGEYLEVVPPERVVQTFIFDVEPFNTEAAITTLTLEDLGGRTKVT
;
A
#
# COMPACT_ATOMS: atom_id res chain seq x y z
N MET A 1 -7.69 -23.94 -0.68
CA MET A 1 -7.23 -22.56 -0.89
C MET A 1 -7.26 -22.29 -2.39
N THR A 2 -7.98 -21.27 -2.82
CA THR A 2 -8.07 -20.89 -4.23
C THR A 2 -7.26 -19.61 -4.39
N ALA A 3 -6.07 -19.70 -4.98
CA ALA A 3 -5.30 -18.53 -5.37
C ALA A 3 -5.89 -17.99 -6.68
N THR A 4 -6.19 -16.70 -6.75
CA THR A 4 -6.63 -16.05 -7.99
C THR A 4 -5.48 -15.22 -8.54
N GLN A 5 -5.07 -15.56 -9.77
CA GLN A 5 -4.02 -14.89 -10.52
C GLN A 5 -4.59 -13.65 -11.23
N ILE A 6 -4.00 -12.48 -10.98
CA ILE A 6 -4.30 -11.26 -11.74
C ILE A 6 -3.11 -10.96 -12.65
N ASP A 7 -3.26 -11.22 -13.95
CA ASP A 7 -2.26 -10.93 -14.98
C ASP A 7 -2.50 -9.54 -15.58
N ARG A 8 -1.47 -8.69 -15.59
CA ARG A 8 -1.46 -7.35 -16.21
C ARG A 8 -0.25 -7.13 -17.13
N GLY A 9 0.32 -8.18 -17.72
CA GLY A 9 1.41 -8.06 -18.70
C GLY A 9 2.81 -7.87 -18.12
N SER A 10 2.99 -8.20 -16.83
CA SER A 10 4.29 -8.44 -16.20
C SER A 10 4.43 -9.95 -16.06
N THR A 11 5.59 -10.51 -16.40
CA THR A 11 5.88 -11.95 -16.26
C THR A 11 5.91 -12.44 -14.81
N GLU A 12 5.62 -11.57 -13.84
CA GLU A 12 5.62 -11.87 -12.42
C GLU A 12 4.19 -11.91 -11.87
N THR A 13 3.74 -13.11 -11.51
CA THR A 13 2.44 -13.39 -10.93
C THR A 13 2.32 -12.77 -9.55
N THR A 14 1.24 -11.99 -9.32
CA THR A 14 0.82 -11.63 -7.96
C THR A 14 0.06 -12.79 -7.36
N THR A 15 0.48 -13.27 -6.19
CA THR A 15 -0.22 -14.31 -5.44
C THR A 15 -1.12 -13.64 -4.42
N VAL A 16 -2.38 -14.08 -4.33
CA VAL A 16 -3.34 -13.57 -3.35
C VAL A 16 -4.00 -14.76 -2.66
N TYR A 17 -4.03 -14.74 -1.33
CA TYR A 17 -4.65 -15.78 -0.52
C TYR A 17 -5.14 -15.22 0.81
N THR A 18 -5.88 -16.04 1.56
CA THR A 18 -6.32 -15.70 2.92
C THR A 18 -5.59 -16.55 3.94
N GLU A 19 -5.19 -15.92 5.05
CA GLU A 19 -4.61 -16.59 6.21
C GLU A 19 -5.38 -16.15 7.45
N GLY A 20 -6.30 -17.00 7.91
CA GLY A 20 -7.24 -16.60 8.96
C GLY A 20 -8.08 -15.38 8.53
N PRO A 21 -8.09 -14.28 9.30
CA PRO A 21 -8.80 -13.06 8.92
C PRO A 21 -8.06 -12.18 7.90
N ASP A 22 -6.81 -12.51 7.58
CA ASP A 22 -5.94 -11.65 6.77
C ASP A 22 -6.06 -11.96 5.28
N LEU A 23 -6.07 -10.90 4.46
CA LEU A 23 -5.88 -10.96 3.02
C LEU A 23 -4.41 -10.69 2.73
N VAL A 24 -3.68 -11.70 2.24
CA VAL A 24 -2.25 -11.61 1.94
C VAL A 24 -2.05 -11.49 0.44
N MET A 25 -1.20 -10.54 0.04
CA MET A 25 -0.80 -10.33 -1.35
C MET A 25 0.72 -10.39 -1.43
N GLU A 26 1.24 -11.21 -2.34
CA GLU A 26 2.68 -11.32 -2.54
C GLU A 26 3.05 -11.04 -4.00
N ARG A 27 4.11 -10.27 -4.20
CA ARG A 27 4.65 -9.99 -5.52
C ARG A 27 6.16 -9.77 -5.48
N VAL A 28 6.87 -10.35 -6.45
CA VAL A 28 8.28 -10.01 -6.70
C VAL A 28 8.33 -8.86 -7.70
N PHE A 29 9.28 -7.95 -7.49
CA PHE A 29 9.62 -6.88 -8.40
C PHE A 29 11.10 -6.96 -8.76
N ASP A 30 11.41 -6.78 -10.05
CA ASP A 30 12.77 -6.59 -10.58
C ASP A 30 13.39 -5.23 -10.22
N ALA A 31 13.46 -4.94 -8.92
CA ALA A 31 14.03 -3.71 -8.36
C ALA A 31 14.64 -3.96 -6.97
N PRO A 32 15.66 -3.18 -6.57
CA PRO A 32 16.24 -3.26 -5.22
C PRO A 32 15.25 -2.72 -4.18
N ARG A 33 15.34 -3.26 -2.95
CA ARG A 33 14.39 -2.95 -1.86
C ARG A 33 14.34 -1.47 -1.52
N GLU A 34 15.46 -0.76 -1.64
CA GLU A 34 15.57 0.66 -1.34
C GLU A 34 14.72 1.50 -2.30
N LEU A 35 14.59 1.06 -3.56
CA LEU A 35 13.73 1.72 -4.54
C LEU A 35 12.26 1.47 -4.23
N ILE A 36 11.89 0.22 -3.91
CA ILE A 36 10.53 -0.13 -3.50
C ILE A 36 10.13 0.63 -2.24
N TRP A 37 11.01 0.67 -1.24
CA TRP A 37 10.81 1.48 -0.03
C TRP A 37 10.52 2.94 -0.36
N LYS A 38 11.33 3.54 -1.26
CA LYS A 38 11.15 4.94 -1.65
C LYS A 38 9.80 5.17 -2.31
N VAL A 39 9.33 4.30 -3.21
CA VAL A 39 8.00 4.49 -3.84
C VAL A 39 6.84 4.29 -2.87
N MET A 40 7.05 3.56 -1.77
CA MET A 40 6.06 3.32 -0.72
C MET A 40 6.02 4.43 0.34
N THR A 41 7.10 5.19 0.51
CA THR A 41 7.28 6.12 1.65
C THR A 41 7.55 7.58 1.27
N ASP A 42 7.62 7.88 -0.03
CA ASP A 42 7.83 9.23 -0.55
C ASP A 42 6.47 9.79 -1.05
N PRO A 43 6.01 10.94 -0.49
CA PRO A 43 4.71 11.53 -0.85
C PRO A 43 4.63 11.92 -2.33
N GLU A 44 5.75 12.25 -2.98
CA GLU A 44 5.76 12.57 -4.41
C GLU A 44 5.65 11.31 -5.28
N ARG A 45 6.04 10.15 -4.75
CA ARG A 45 6.07 8.90 -5.52
C ARG A 45 4.80 8.10 -5.39
N ILE A 46 4.21 8.09 -4.20
CA ILE A 46 3.04 7.26 -3.91
C ILE A 46 1.86 7.59 -4.83
N THR A 47 1.71 8.86 -5.21
CA THR A 47 0.68 9.35 -6.13
C THR A 47 0.72 8.73 -7.53
N ASN A 48 1.86 8.16 -7.94
CA ASN A 48 2.01 7.55 -9.27
C ASN A 48 1.39 6.16 -9.37
N TRP A 49 1.12 5.49 -8.24
CA TRP A 49 0.64 4.11 -8.24
C TRP A 49 -0.47 3.85 -7.21
N TRP A 50 -0.67 4.74 -6.24
CA TRP A 50 -1.72 4.60 -5.25
C TRP A 50 -3.11 4.75 -5.88
N GLY A 51 -3.91 3.70 -5.71
CA GLY A 51 -5.30 3.64 -6.14
C GLY A 51 -5.56 2.88 -7.44
N PRO A 52 -6.84 2.72 -7.81
CA PRO A 52 -7.22 2.06 -9.05
C PRO A 52 -6.68 2.78 -10.30
N HIS A 53 -6.53 2.04 -11.39
CA HIS A 53 -6.10 2.62 -12.67
C HIS A 53 -7.06 3.74 -13.13
N GLY A 54 -6.49 4.87 -13.51
CA GLY A 54 -7.22 6.05 -13.97
C GLY A 54 -7.62 7.01 -12.85
N TYR A 55 -7.44 6.62 -11.58
CA TYR A 55 -7.66 7.51 -10.44
C TYR A 55 -6.41 8.37 -10.25
N THR A 56 -6.60 9.55 -9.65
CA THR A 56 -5.48 10.38 -9.16
C THR A 56 -5.54 10.46 -7.64
N THR A 57 -4.43 10.80 -7.00
CA THR A 57 -4.36 10.86 -5.53
C THR A 57 -3.73 12.19 -5.10
N THR A 58 -4.40 12.90 -4.21
CA THR A 58 -3.84 14.02 -3.45
C THR A 58 -3.31 13.51 -2.12
N VAL A 59 -2.07 13.87 -1.78
CA VAL A 59 -1.46 13.58 -0.47
C VAL A 59 -1.61 14.84 0.40
N GLU A 60 -2.47 14.78 1.41
CA GLU A 60 -2.64 15.86 2.38
C GLU A 60 -1.64 15.74 3.54
N GLU A 61 -1.33 14.51 3.97
CA GLU A 61 -0.40 14.23 5.04
C GLU A 61 0.31 12.89 4.78
N MET A 62 1.62 12.82 5.05
CA MET A 62 2.41 11.58 5.00
C MET A 62 3.69 11.73 5.85
N ASP A 63 3.56 11.51 7.16
CA ASP A 63 4.67 11.58 8.12
C ASP A 63 5.18 10.18 8.45
N VAL A 64 6.10 9.64 7.63
CA VAL A 64 6.54 8.24 7.69
C VAL A 64 7.52 8.00 8.85
N ARG A 65 6.97 7.95 10.07
CA ARG A 65 7.65 7.56 11.32
C ARG A 65 6.63 6.96 12.29
N PRO A 66 7.05 6.18 13.30
CA PRO A 66 6.11 5.70 14.31
C PRO A 66 5.32 6.84 14.98
N GLY A 67 3.99 6.70 15.04
CA GLY A 67 3.04 7.70 15.51
C GLY A 67 2.76 8.83 14.51
N GLY A 68 3.40 8.83 13.34
CA GLY A 68 3.12 9.78 12.27
C GLY A 68 1.82 9.41 11.54
N ARG A 69 1.15 10.41 10.98
CA ARG A 69 -0.14 10.25 10.31
C ARG A 69 0.02 10.27 8.80
N TRP A 70 -0.95 9.68 8.13
CA TRP A 70 -1.13 9.84 6.69
C TRP A 70 -2.59 10.12 6.35
N ARG A 71 -2.80 10.88 5.29
CA ARG A 71 -4.11 11.20 4.75
C ARG A 71 -4.05 11.43 3.25
N PHE A 72 -4.81 10.64 2.52
CA PHE A 72 -4.88 10.70 1.06
C PHE A 72 -6.32 10.90 0.60
N ILE A 73 -6.51 11.66 -0.46
CA ILE A 73 -7.78 11.79 -1.17
C ILE A 73 -7.61 11.18 -2.55
N GLN A 74 -8.35 10.09 -2.82
CA GLN A 74 -8.41 9.53 -4.16
C GLN A 74 -9.52 10.21 -4.97
N HIS A 75 -9.22 10.58 -6.20
CA HIS A 75 -10.16 11.18 -7.14
C HIS A 75 -10.52 10.16 -8.21
N THR A 76 -11.80 9.80 -8.30
CA THR A 76 -12.30 8.86 -9.31
C THR A 76 -12.32 9.49 -10.69
N THR A 77 -12.42 8.66 -11.73
CA THR A 77 -12.59 9.15 -13.11
C THR A 77 -13.91 9.88 -13.34
N ALA A 78 -14.88 9.73 -12.43
CA ALA A 78 -16.15 10.45 -12.43
C ALA A 78 -16.09 11.79 -11.65
N GLY A 79 -14.94 12.10 -11.03
CA GLY A 79 -14.75 13.34 -10.25
C GLY A 79 -15.23 13.25 -8.81
N GLU A 80 -15.38 12.05 -8.25
CA GLU A 80 -15.72 11.84 -6.83
C GLU A 80 -14.45 11.76 -5.98
N ASP A 81 -14.51 12.29 -4.76
CA ASP A 81 -13.42 12.26 -3.80
C ASP A 81 -13.64 11.17 -2.74
N ILE A 82 -12.63 10.33 -2.55
CA ILE A 82 -12.66 9.18 -1.63
C ILE A 82 -11.51 9.35 -0.63
N PRO A 83 -11.79 9.84 0.60
CA PRO A 83 -10.76 10.10 1.60
C PRO A 83 -10.36 8.83 2.37
N PHE A 84 -9.06 8.70 2.62
CA PHE A 84 -8.47 7.68 3.49
C PHE A 84 -7.50 8.33 4.47
N LYS A 85 -7.36 7.71 5.65
CA LYS A 85 -6.39 8.14 6.66
C LYS A 85 -5.85 6.97 7.46
N GLY A 86 -4.76 7.22 8.16
CA GLY A 86 -4.23 6.30 9.15
C GLY A 86 -3.04 6.86 9.92
N GLU A 87 -2.41 5.97 10.66
CA GLU A 87 -1.25 6.21 11.52
C GLU A 87 -0.23 5.10 11.28
N TYR A 88 1.04 5.47 11.16
CA TYR A 88 2.16 4.54 11.10
C TYR A 88 2.46 4.01 12.50
N LEU A 89 2.23 2.73 12.71
CA LEU A 89 2.48 2.04 13.99
C LEU A 89 3.93 1.57 14.11
N GLU A 90 4.51 1.11 13.00
CA GLU A 90 5.89 0.64 12.90
C GLU A 90 6.50 1.08 11.56
N VAL A 91 7.75 1.56 11.58
CA VAL A 91 8.50 1.95 10.38
C VAL A 91 9.95 1.51 10.57
N VAL A 92 10.38 0.54 9.78
CA VAL A 92 11.75 0.01 9.76
C VAL A 92 12.29 0.11 8.33
N PRO A 93 13.01 1.18 7.98
CA PRO A 93 13.57 1.34 6.63
C PRO A 93 14.74 0.36 6.36
N PRO A 94 14.87 -0.22 5.16
CA PRO A 94 13.91 -0.30 4.04
C PRO A 94 13.14 -1.64 4.01
N GLU A 95 12.61 -2.08 5.15
CA GLU A 95 12.19 -3.48 5.38
C GLU A 95 10.69 -3.61 5.70
N ARG A 96 10.13 -2.71 6.50
CA ARG A 96 8.78 -2.91 7.05
C ARG A 96 8.03 -1.62 7.37
N VAL A 97 6.73 -1.63 7.07
CA VAL A 97 5.77 -0.64 7.58
C VAL A 97 4.55 -1.36 8.13
N VAL A 98 4.10 -0.96 9.32
CA VAL A 98 2.77 -1.33 9.84
C VAL A 98 1.99 -0.05 10.03
N GLN A 99 0.76 0.01 9.51
CA GLN A 99 -0.08 1.19 9.61
C GLN A 99 -1.54 0.82 9.77
N THR A 100 -2.32 1.74 10.35
CA THR A 100 -3.78 1.68 10.26
C THR A 100 -4.25 2.16 8.89
N PHE A 101 -5.39 1.66 8.45
CA PHE A 101 -6.06 2.07 7.22
C PHE A 101 -7.56 2.27 7.49
N ILE A 102 -8.03 3.51 7.32
CA ILE A 102 -9.41 3.90 7.58
C ILE A 102 -9.98 4.54 6.30
N PHE A 103 -11.12 4.03 5.87
CA PHE A 103 -11.96 4.72 4.89
C PHE A 103 -12.70 5.86 5.60
N ASP A 104 -12.32 7.11 5.31
CA ASP A 104 -12.70 8.26 6.12
C ASP A 104 -14.04 8.88 5.69
N VAL A 105 -15.07 8.03 5.61
CA VAL A 105 -16.45 8.44 5.29
C VAL A 105 -17.38 7.87 6.35
N GLU A 106 -18.21 8.70 6.95
CA GLU A 106 -19.20 8.26 7.93
C GLU A 106 -20.29 7.38 7.28
N PRO A 107 -20.79 6.34 7.98
CA PRO A 107 -20.41 5.90 9.34
C PRO A 107 -19.25 4.89 9.36
N PHE A 108 -18.54 4.69 8.24
CA PHE A 108 -17.54 3.63 8.06
C PHE A 108 -16.16 3.96 8.63
N ASN A 109 -15.96 5.17 9.14
CA ASN A 109 -14.66 5.67 9.60
C ASN A 109 -14.33 5.38 11.08
N THR A 110 -15.09 4.48 11.72
CA THR A 110 -14.95 4.16 13.14
C THR A 110 -14.03 2.98 13.43
N GLU A 111 -13.71 2.18 12.41
CA GLU A 111 -12.84 1.01 12.53
C GLU A 111 -11.66 1.12 11.55
N ALA A 112 -10.53 0.57 11.96
CA ALA A 112 -9.32 0.54 11.16
C ALA A 112 -8.95 -0.90 10.80
N ALA A 113 -8.59 -1.11 9.54
CA ALA A 113 -7.78 -2.27 9.17
C ALA A 113 -6.32 -2.03 9.57
N ILE A 114 -5.59 -3.10 9.87
CA ILE A 114 -4.14 -3.05 10.00
C ILE A 114 -3.53 -3.54 8.70
N THR A 115 -2.66 -2.74 8.10
CA THR A 115 -1.89 -3.11 6.91
C THR A 115 -0.43 -3.27 7.29
N THR A 116 0.15 -4.39 6.88
CA THR A 116 1.57 -4.66 7.01
C THR A 116 2.16 -4.73 5.62
N LEU A 117 3.25 -3.99 5.39
CA LEU A 117 4.11 -4.08 4.22
C LEU A 117 5.46 -4.64 4.67
N THR A 118 5.92 -5.71 4.04
CA THR A 118 7.25 -6.30 4.23
C THR A 118 8.00 -6.37 2.91
N LEU A 119 9.27 -5.96 2.93
CA LEU A 119 10.17 -5.95 1.77
C LEU A 119 11.33 -6.92 2.03
N GLU A 120 11.33 -8.05 1.33
CA GLU A 120 12.39 -9.06 1.38
C GLU A 120 13.35 -8.89 0.19
N ASP A 121 14.65 -8.74 0.46
CA ASP A 121 15.69 -8.67 -0.57
C ASP A 121 16.01 -10.06 -1.13
N LEU A 122 15.87 -10.22 -2.44
CA LEU A 122 16.17 -11.44 -3.18
C LEU A 122 17.41 -11.29 -4.08
N GLY A 123 18.28 -10.32 -3.78
CA GLY A 123 19.51 -10.06 -4.53
C GLY A 123 19.26 -9.27 -5.81
N GLY A 124 18.89 -8.00 -5.66
CA GLY A 124 18.58 -7.09 -6.77
C GLY A 124 17.12 -7.13 -7.23
N ARG A 125 16.32 -7.98 -6.61
CA ARG A 125 14.86 -8.06 -6.72
C ARG A 125 14.26 -7.99 -5.32
N THR A 126 13.00 -7.60 -5.21
CA THR A 126 12.33 -7.45 -3.92
C THR A 126 11.02 -8.22 -3.93
N LYS A 127 10.82 -9.10 -2.94
CA LYS A 127 9.49 -9.62 -2.65
C LYS A 127 8.78 -8.64 -1.71
N VAL A 128 7.58 -8.25 -2.14
CA VAL A 128 6.64 -7.44 -1.38
C VAL A 128 5.55 -8.36 -0.87
N THR A 129 5.29 -8.32 0.43
CA THR A 129 4.16 -8.96 1.10
C THR A 129 3.38 -7.92 1.91
#